data_AF-A0A968ZPH4-F1
#
_entry.id   AF-A0A968ZPH4-F1
#
_cell.length_a   1.000
_cell.length_b   1.000
_cell.length_c   1.000
_cell.angle_alpha   90.00
_cell.angle_beta   90.00
_cell.angle_gamma   90.00
#
_symmetry.space_group_name_H-M   'P 1'
#
loop_
_entity.id
_entity.type
_entity.pdbx_description
1 polymer ?
#
loop_
_entity_poly.entity_id
_entity_poly.type
_entity_poly.pdbx_seq_one_letter_code
_entity_poly.pdbx_strand_id
1 'polypeptide(L)'
;MNLNFLNTDYLSRTFHFADQEEEEQAKRASLIRITFLTVFFGFLWCMSYVFLGLALATTGVVLYISTTLINVLFFRITKRYVTFRFIQLVLILFLPAITQMLLGGYMKGSAVGMAIMLGPTGALMFASARTARGFFYATVAVFLGMGIWERLDPGLGIVQFSDDINLLFFATNSAAISAVFYFVIEFFLKEKDRFQHMLHDRNKEVLEKTKN
;
A
#
# COMPACT_ATOMS: atom_id res chain seq x y z
N MET A 1 -16.50 -14.57 -8.72
CA MET A 1 -15.45 -14.07 -7.81
C MET A 1 -15.70 -14.69 -6.44
N ASN A 2 -14.84 -15.62 -6.00
CA ASN A 2 -15.09 -16.42 -4.80
C ASN A 2 -14.85 -15.54 -3.56
N LEU A 3 -15.89 -15.27 -2.75
CA LEU A 3 -15.84 -14.38 -1.58
C LEU A 3 -14.93 -14.91 -0.44
N ASN A 4 -14.40 -16.13 -0.58
CA ASN A 4 -13.50 -16.78 0.37
C ASN A 4 -12.20 -16.00 0.67
N PHE A 5 -11.76 -15.07 -0.20
CA PHE A 5 -10.57 -14.26 0.06
C PHE A 5 -10.76 -13.25 1.21
N LEU A 6 -12.01 -12.93 1.58
CA LEU A 6 -12.33 -12.06 2.71
C LEU A 6 -12.23 -12.81 4.05
N ASN A 7 -12.21 -14.15 4.03
CA ASN A 7 -12.18 -14.98 5.22
C ASN A 7 -10.74 -15.22 5.70
N THR A 8 -10.44 -14.78 6.91
CA THR A 8 -9.14 -14.97 7.58
C THR A 8 -8.75 -16.45 7.69
N ASP A 9 -9.70 -17.34 7.98
CA ASP A 9 -9.45 -18.78 8.13
C ASP A 9 -9.03 -19.43 6.81
N TYR A 10 -9.61 -18.97 5.70
CA TYR A 10 -9.23 -19.46 4.39
C TYR A 10 -7.80 -19.02 4.03
N LEU A 11 -7.46 -17.77 4.33
CA LEU A 11 -6.12 -17.22 4.08
C LEU A 11 -5.06 -17.87 4.98
N SER A 12 -5.36 -18.06 6.27
CA SER A 12 -4.42 -18.65 7.23
C SER A 12 -4.08 -20.10 6.88
N ARG A 13 -5.05 -20.87 6.36
CA ARG A 13 -4.81 -22.22 5.82
C ARG A 13 -4.01 -22.18 4.52
N THR A 14 -4.40 -21.32 3.57
CA THR A 14 -3.77 -21.26 2.24
C THR A 14 -2.31 -20.80 2.28
N PHE A 15 -1.98 -19.89 3.19
CA PHE A 15 -0.65 -19.30 3.35
C PHE A 15 0.10 -19.81 4.59
N HIS A 16 -0.43 -20.84 5.27
CA HIS A 16 0.21 -21.56 6.37
C HIS A 16 0.62 -20.66 7.54
N PHE A 17 -0.32 -19.88 8.06
CA PHE A 17 -0.13 -19.06 9.27
C PHE A 17 -1.24 -19.25 10.31
N ALA A 18 -2.01 -20.33 10.22
CA ALA A 18 -3.09 -20.66 11.18
C ALA A 18 -2.59 -21.02 12.59
N ASP A 19 -1.27 -21.25 12.73
CA ASP A 19 -0.56 -21.53 13.98
C ASP A 19 -0.16 -20.26 14.75
N GLN A 20 -0.30 -19.08 14.14
CA GLN A 20 0.09 -17.81 14.75
C GLN A 20 -0.99 -17.30 15.71
N GLU A 21 -0.65 -16.36 16.58
CA GLU A 21 -1.64 -15.68 17.43
C GLU A 21 -2.68 -14.93 16.58
N GLU A 22 -3.92 -14.82 17.07
CA GLU A 22 -5.05 -14.23 16.33
C GLU A 22 -4.74 -12.82 15.78
N GLU A 23 -4.03 -11.99 16.55
CA GLU A 23 -3.61 -10.65 16.13
C GLU A 23 -2.69 -10.70 14.90
N GLU A 24 -1.67 -11.56 14.94
CA GLU A 24 -0.72 -11.74 13.83
C GLU A 24 -1.42 -12.37 12.62
N GLN A 25 -2.35 -13.31 12.82
CA GLN A 25 -3.18 -13.85 11.73
C GLN A 25 -4.01 -12.74 11.05
N ALA A 26 -4.69 -11.91 11.83
CA ALA A 26 -5.52 -10.82 11.32
C ALA A 26 -4.67 -9.82 10.51
N LYS A 27 -3.49 -9.48 11.02
CA LYS A 27 -2.51 -8.60 10.37
C LYS A 27 -2.00 -9.16 9.05
N ARG A 28 -1.56 -10.44 9.02
CA ARG A 28 -1.11 -11.11 7.80
C ARG A 28 -2.23 -11.19 6.76
N ALA A 29 -3.43 -11.61 7.17
CA ALA A 29 -4.59 -11.69 6.31
C ALA A 29 -5.00 -10.31 5.76
N SER A 30 -4.92 -9.25 6.57
CA SER A 30 -5.21 -7.88 6.14
C SER A 30 -4.24 -7.42 5.04
N LEU A 31 -2.93 -7.64 5.22
CA LEU A 31 -1.95 -7.29 4.20
C LEU A 31 -2.19 -8.05 2.88
N ILE A 32 -2.51 -9.34 2.94
CA ILE A 32 -2.82 -10.13 1.74
C ILE A 32 -4.06 -9.59 1.01
N ARG A 33 -5.14 -9.27 1.76
CA ARG A 33 -6.37 -8.68 1.20
C ARG A 33 -6.09 -7.35 0.51
N ILE A 34 -5.36 -6.46 1.17
CA ILE A 34 -4.95 -5.17 0.61
C ILE A 34 -4.08 -5.39 -0.64
N THR A 35 -3.16 -6.36 -0.60
CA THR A 35 -2.30 -6.68 -1.75
C THR A 35 -3.13 -7.07 -2.98
N PHE A 36 -4.09 -7.99 -2.83
CA PHE A 36 -4.99 -8.34 -3.93
C PHE A 36 -5.87 -7.17 -4.40
N LEU A 37 -6.31 -6.32 -3.48
CA LEU A 37 -7.05 -5.10 -3.81
C LEU A 37 -6.19 -4.13 -4.63
N THR A 38 -4.90 -3.98 -4.30
CA THR A 38 -3.98 -3.14 -5.08
C THR A 38 -3.70 -3.72 -6.46
N VAL A 39 -3.68 -5.05 -6.62
CA VAL A 39 -3.58 -5.70 -7.94
C VAL A 39 -4.82 -5.40 -8.77
N PHE A 40 -6.02 -5.48 -8.17
CA PHE A 40 -7.27 -5.15 -8.84
C PHE A 40 -7.30 -3.69 -9.31
N PHE A 41 -6.99 -2.73 -8.43
CA PHE A 41 -6.90 -1.32 -8.82
C PHE A 41 -5.77 -1.05 -9.82
N GLY A 42 -4.64 -1.73 -9.68
CA GLY A 42 -3.56 -1.67 -10.66
C GLY A 42 -4.04 -2.11 -12.04
N PHE A 43 -4.84 -3.17 -12.14
CA PHE A 43 -5.41 -3.61 -13.40
C PHE A 43 -6.33 -2.55 -14.01
N LEU A 44 -7.18 -1.90 -13.19
CA LEU A 44 -8.02 -0.78 -13.66
C LEU A 44 -7.17 0.36 -14.22
N TRP A 45 -6.10 0.77 -13.52
CA TRP A 45 -5.18 1.82 -13.99
C TRP A 45 -4.43 1.42 -15.26
N CYS A 46 -3.96 0.18 -15.32
CA CYS A 46 -3.33 -0.34 -16.52
C CYS A 46 -4.28 -0.27 -17.72
N MET A 47 -5.54 -0.66 -17.55
CA MET A 47 -6.55 -0.57 -18.61
C MET A 47 -6.79 0.88 -19.02
N SER A 48 -6.95 1.80 -18.07
CA SER A 48 -7.10 3.23 -18.39
C SER A 48 -5.93 3.77 -19.20
N TYR A 49 -4.69 3.42 -18.86
CA TYR A 49 -3.52 3.82 -19.64
C TYR A 49 -3.48 3.17 -21.04
N VAL A 50 -3.87 1.90 -21.19
CA VAL A 50 -4.00 1.26 -22.51
C VAL A 50 -5.04 1.97 -23.37
N PHE A 51 -6.23 2.25 -22.83
CA PHE A 51 -7.31 2.94 -23.55
C PHE A 51 -6.90 4.35 -23.99
N LEU A 52 -6.01 5.01 -23.25
CA LEU A 52 -5.48 6.33 -23.56
C LEU A 52 -4.24 6.29 -24.48
N GLY A 53 -3.80 5.11 -24.93
CA GLY A 53 -2.62 4.97 -25.80
C GLY A 53 -1.27 5.14 -25.08
N LEU A 54 -1.24 5.02 -23.76
CA LEU A 54 -0.09 5.33 -22.90
C LEU A 54 0.75 4.10 -22.60
N ALA A 55 1.29 3.49 -23.65
CA ALA A 55 2.04 2.24 -23.55
C ALA A 55 3.29 2.33 -22.64
N LEU A 56 3.88 3.51 -22.49
CA LEU A 56 5.02 3.67 -21.61
C LEU A 56 4.59 3.61 -20.12
N ALA A 57 3.51 4.32 -19.76
CA ALA A 57 3.00 4.37 -18.40
C ALA A 57 2.46 3.01 -17.90
N THR A 58 1.90 2.19 -18.80
CA THR A 58 1.45 0.83 -18.44
C THR A 58 2.60 -0.02 -17.92
N THR A 59 3.84 0.23 -18.35
CA THR A 59 5.02 -0.56 -17.95
C THR A 59 5.20 -0.54 -16.43
N GLY A 60 5.11 0.64 -15.80
CA GLY A 60 5.26 0.76 -14.34
C GLY A 60 4.17 -0.01 -13.58
N VAL A 61 2.93 0.04 -14.07
CA VAL A 61 1.79 -0.67 -13.47
C VAL A 61 1.87 -2.18 -13.68
N VAL A 62 2.23 -2.64 -14.88
CA VAL A 62 2.41 -4.07 -15.20
C VAL A 62 3.54 -4.66 -14.36
N LEU A 63 4.65 -3.94 -14.20
CA LEU A 63 5.74 -4.36 -13.32
C LEU A 63 5.28 -4.47 -11.87
N TYR A 64 4.48 -3.51 -11.37
CA TYR A 64 3.90 -3.59 -10.04
C TYR A 64 3.02 -4.83 -9.86
N ILE A 65 2.07 -5.06 -10.77
CA ILE A 65 1.14 -6.19 -10.69
C ILE A 65 1.88 -7.52 -10.77
N SER A 66 2.74 -7.70 -11.77
CA SER A 66 3.47 -8.95 -11.98
C SER A 66 4.38 -9.27 -10.80
N THR A 67 5.18 -8.30 -10.33
CA THR A 67 6.09 -8.51 -9.19
C THR A 67 5.32 -8.74 -7.89
N THR A 68 4.17 -8.09 -7.70
CA THR A 68 3.29 -8.33 -6.56
C THR A 68 2.73 -9.76 -6.57
N LEU A 69 2.25 -10.25 -7.71
CA LEU A 69 1.75 -11.62 -7.83
C LEU A 69 2.85 -12.66 -7.60
N ILE A 70 4.06 -12.41 -8.12
CA ILE A 70 5.24 -13.25 -7.87
C ILE A 70 5.58 -13.23 -6.37
N ASN A 71 5.54 -12.07 -5.72
CA ASN A 71 5.80 -11.93 -4.28
C ASN A 71 4.77 -12.70 -3.44
N VAL A 72 3.48 -12.65 -3.79
CA VAL A 72 2.41 -13.43 -3.14
C VAL A 72 2.65 -14.93 -3.32
N LEU A 73 3.02 -15.38 -4.52
CA LEU A 73 3.32 -16.79 -4.78
C LEU A 73 4.56 -17.25 -4.00
N PHE A 74 5.61 -16.43 -3.99
CA PHE A 74 6.82 -16.66 -3.21
C PHE A 74 6.50 -16.77 -1.72
N PHE A 75 5.63 -15.90 -1.19
CA PHE A 75 5.17 -15.97 0.19
C PHE A 75 4.43 -17.28 0.48
N ARG A 76 3.50 -17.67 -0.41
CA ARG A 76 2.74 -18.91 -0.26
C ARG A 76 3.63 -20.13 -0.17
N ILE A 77 4.72 -20.18 -0.95
CA ILE A 77 5.65 -21.31 -1.01
C ILE A 77 6.62 -21.28 0.19
N THR A 78 7.24 -20.13 0.46
CA THR A 78 8.32 -20.02 1.45
C THR A 78 7.82 -19.76 2.87
N LYS A 79 6.57 -19.32 3.03
CA LYS A 79 5.94 -18.94 4.30
C LYS A 79 6.64 -17.76 5.00
N ARG A 80 7.51 -17.03 4.28
CA ARG A 80 8.31 -15.92 4.82
C ARG A 80 7.56 -14.59 4.79
N TYR A 81 6.73 -14.35 5.81
CA TYR A 81 5.92 -13.13 5.89
C TYR A 81 6.77 -11.84 5.93
N VAL A 82 7.90 -11.85 6.65
CA VAL A 82 8.79 -10.67 6.74
C VAL A 82 9.32 -10.27 5.36
N THR A 83 9.74 -11.24 4.55
CA THR A 83 10.23 -11.00 3.19
C THR A 83 9.11 -10.51 2.27
N PHE A 84 7.94 -11.16 2.31
CA PHE A 84 6.75 -10.76 1.56
C PHE A 84 6.40 -9.29 1.81
N ARG A 85 6.26 -8.92 3.08
CA ARG A 85 5.93 -7.56 3.51
C ARG A 85 7.00 -6.57 3.05
N PHE A 86 8.28 -6.89 3.24
CA PHE A 86 9.37 -6.01 2.86
C PHE A 86 9.37 -5.73 1.35
N ILE A 87 9.25 -6.77 0.53
CA ILE A 87 9.15 -6.63 -0.93
C ILE A 87 7.94 -5.74 -1.27
N GLN A 88 6.79 -5.95 -0.62
CA GLN A 88 5.61 -5.16 -0.94
C GLN A 88 5.75 -3.67 -0.61
N LEU A 89 6.41 -3.35 0.50
CA LEU A 89 6.74 -1.96 0.86
C LEU A 89 7.72 -1.33 -0.13
N VAL A 90 8.73 -2.08 -0.59
CA VAL A 90 9.67 -1.64 -1.63
C VAL A 90 8.94 -1.40 -2.96
N LEU A 91 8.00 -2.28 -3.32
CA LEU A 91 7.22 -2.11 -4.54
C LEU A 91 6.37 -0.84 -4.50
N ILE A 92 5.69 -0.58 -3.39
CA ILE A 92 4.92 0.65 -3.18
C ILE A 92 5.83 1.90 -3.19
N LEU A 93 7.09 1.77 -2.75
CA LEU A 93 8.02 2.87 -2.72
C LEU A 93 8.51 3.29 -4.12
N PHE A 94 8.84 2.31 -4.98
CA PHE A 94 9.51 2.60 -6.25
C PHE A 94 8.59 2.58 -7.46
N LEU A 95 7.60 1.68 -7.53
CA LEU A 95 6.82 1.54 -8.77
C LEU A 95 5.94 2.77 -9.05
N PRO A 96 5.28 3.40 -8.08
CA PRO A 96 4.57 4.65 -8.34
C PRO A 96 5.50 5.79 -8.77
N ALA A 97 6.74 5.84 -8.25
CA ALA A 97 7.75 6.79 -8.71
C ALA A 97 8.11 6.57 -10.18
N ILE A 98 8.37 5.31 -10.56
CA ILE A 98 8.67 4.96 -11.95
C ILE A 98 7.48 5.34 -12.84
N THR A 99 6.25 5.00 -12.47
CA THR A 99 5.06 5.37 -13.24
C THR A 99 4.91 6.89 -13.38
N GLN A 100 5.14 7.67 -12.31
CA GLN A 100 5.14 9.13 -12.34
C GLN A 100 6.18 9.67 -13.33
N MET A 101 7.40 9.14 -13.30
CA MET A 101 8.47 9.53 -14.21
C MET A 101 8.11 9.22 -15.67
N LEU A 102 7.55 8.03 -15.94
CA LEU A 102 7.11 7.62 -17.28
C LEU A 102 5.93 8.45 -17.82
N LEU A 103 5.16 9.08 -16.93
CA LEU A 103 4.08 10.00 -17.27
C LEU A 103 4.54 11.45 -17.49
N GLY A 104 5.84 11.74 -17.35
CA GLY A 104 6.40 13.07 -17.59
C GLY A 104 6.61 13.91 -16.33
N GLY A 105 6.85 13.29 -15.16
CA GLY A 105 7.27 13.98 -13.95
C GLY A 105 6.11 14.51 -13.09
N TYR A 106 6.38 15.37 -12.11
CA TYR A 106 5.40 15.92 -11.16
C TYR A 106 4.29 16.72 -11.85
N MET A 107 4.66 17.58 -12.81
CA MET A 107 3.69 18.49 -13.42
C MET A 107 2.68 17.77 -14.32
N LYS A 108 3.09 16.67 -14.97
CA LYS A 108 2.25 15.92 -15.93
C LYS A 108 1.72 14.58 -15.39
N GLY A 109 2.39 13.97 -14.42
CA GLY A 109 2.06 12.63 -13.93
C GLY A 109 0.87 12.54 -12.97
N SER A 110 0.01 13.55 -12.93
CA SER A 110 -1.28 13.53 -12.20
C SER A 110 -1.17 13.06 -10.75
N ALA A 111 -0.07 13.38 -10.08
CA ALA A 111 0.22 13.00 -8.70
C ALA A 111 0.16 11.48 -8.37
N VAL A 112 0.27 10.57 -9.34
CA VAL A 112 0.27 9.11 -9.07
C VAL A 112 1.40 8.69 -8.13
N GLY A 113 2.55 9.39 -8.21
CA GLY A 113 3.71 9.23 -7.35
C GLY A 113 3.44 9.57 -5.88
N MET A 114 2.37 10.28 -5.53
CA MET A 114 2.02 10.51 -4.12
C MET A 114 1.70 9.20 -3.38
N ALA A 115 1.31 8.14 -4.10
CA ALA A 115 1.05 6.82 -3.53
C ALA A 115 2.28 6.21 -2.83
N ILE A 116 3.49 6.72 -3.05
CA ILE A 116 4.71 6.32 -2.34
C ILE A 116 4.57 6.51 -0.82
N MET A 117 3.75 7.48 -0.37
CA MET A 117 3.43 7.70 1.05
C MET A 117 2.71 6.51 1.71
N LEU A 118 2.13 5.59 0.92
CA LEU A 118 1.56 4.35 1.43
C LEU A 118 2.64 3.40 1.95
N GLY A 119 3.91 3.57 1.55
CA GLY A 119 5.05 2.81 2.05
C GLY A 119 5.25 2.96 3.57
N PRO A 120 5.56 4.16 4.09
CA PRO A 120 5.70 4.37 5.55
C PRO A 120 4.42 4.05 6.31
N THR A 121 3.26 4.35 5.75
CA THR A 121 1.95 4.05 6.35
C THR A 121 1.72 2.55 6.50
N GLY A 122 1.95 1.78 5.43
CA GLY A 122 1.88 0.33 5.46
C GLY A 122 2.93 -0.29 6.39
N ALA A 123 4.11 0.32 6.50
CA ALA A 123 5.12 -0.12 7.46
C ALA A 123 4.70 0.10 8.93
N LEU A 124 3.95 1.18 9.24
CA LEU A 124 3.37 1.37 10.58
C LEU A 124 2.35 0.28 10.91
N MET A 125 1.49 -0.08 9.95
CA MET A 125 0.45 -1.09 10.16
C MET A 125 0.99 -2.52 10.22
N PHE A 126 1.92 -2.85 9.33
CA PHE A 126 2.30 -4.24 9.08
C PHE A 126 3.71 -4.59 9.57
N ALA A 127 4.56 -3.60 9.89
CA ALA A 127 5.94 -3.82 10.31
C ALA A 127 6.21 -3.33 11.74
N SER A 128 7.12 -2.38 11.89
CA SER A 128 7.55 -1.79 13.15
C SER A 128 7.76 -0.30 12.97
N ALA A 129 7.69 0.49 14.04
CA ALA A 129 7.95 1.93 14.00
C ALA A 129 9.35 2.26 13.44
N ARG A 130 10.36 1.42 13.72
CA ARG A 130 11.71 1.58 13.16
C ARG A 130 11.72 1.40 11.64
N THR A 131 11.08 0.35 11.15
CA THR A 131 10.93 0.09 9.71
C THR A 131 10.17 1.23 9.04
N ALA A 132 9.08 1.70 9.65
CA ALA A 132 8.28 2.81 9.13
C ALA A 132 9.08 4.10 8.99
N ARG A 133 9.91 4.46 9.98
CA ARG A 133 10.81 5.62 9.88
C ARG A 133 11.81 5.48 8.73
N GLY A 134 12.37 4.27 8.54
CA GLY A 134 13.25 3.99 7.41
C GLY A 134 12.56 4.23 6.07
N PHE A 135 11.34 3.70 5.90
CA PHE A 135 10.53 3.94 4.70
C PHE A 135 10.12 5.40 4.54
N PHE A 136 9.85 6.13 5.63
CA PHE A 136 9.54 7.56 5.56
C PHE A 136 10.70 8.35 4.97
N TYR A 137 11.92 8.17 5.50
CA TYR A 137 13.11 8.83 4.96
C TYR A 137 13.40 8.41 3.52
N ALA A 138 13.21 7.13 3.20
CA ALA A 138 13.34 6.63 1.82
C ALA A 138 12.33 7.30 0.88
N THR A 139 11.07 7.47 1.32
CA THR A 139 10.06 8.18 0.53
C THR A 139 10.45 9.63 0.31
N VAL A 140 10.91 10.35 1.33
CA VAL A 140 11.39 11.73 1.18
C VAL A 140 12.53 11.79 0.17
N ALA A 141 13.49 10.88 0.25
CA ALA A 141 14.60 10.79 -0.70
C ALA A 141 14.12 10.52 -2.13
N VAL A 142 13.14 9.62 -2.32
CA VAL A 142 12.55 9.34 -3.64
C VAL A 142 11.80 10.57 -4.18
N PHE A 143 11.05 11.29 -3.34
CA PHE A 143 10.37 12.52 -3.78
C PHE A 143 11.34 13.60 -4.25
N LEU A 144 12.40 13.86 -3.47
CA LEU A 144 13.44 14.81 -3.85
C LEU A 144 14.18 14.34 -5.11
N GLY A 145 14.50 13.05 -5.19
CA GLY A 145 15.15 12.44 -6.35
C GLY A 145 14.33 12.60 -7.63
N MET A 146 13.02 12.35 -7.59
CA MET A 146 12.14 12.57 -8.74
C MET A 146 12.13 14.04 -9.20
N GLY A 147 12.15 14.99 -8.26
CA GLY A 147 12.10 16.42 -8.59
C GLY A 147 13.40 16.91 -9.20
N ILE A 148 14.53 16.43 -8.67
CA ILE A 148 15.86 16.68 -9.26
C ILE A 148 15.91 16.06 -10.66
N TRP A 149 15.43 14.82 -10.82
CA TRP A 149 15.43 14.14 -12.11
C TRP A 149 14.61 14.89 -13.16
N GLU A 150 13.39 15.33 -12.85
CA GLU A 150 12.53 16.10 -13.78
C GLU A 150 13.19 17.40 -14.24
N ARG A 151 13.99 18.04 -13.37
CA ARG A 151 14.74 19.26 -13.73
C ARG A 151 15.90 18.99 -14.68
N LEU A 152 16.54 17.82 -14.57
CA LEU A 152 17.72 17.42 -15.35
C LEU A 152 17.34 16.79 -16.69
N ASP A 153 16.22 16.08 -16.74
CA ASP A 153 15.72 15.40 -17.94
C ASP A 153 14.23 15.71 -18.17
N PRO A 154 13.91 16.92 -18.69
CA PRO A 154 12.53 17.33 -18.94
C PRO A 154 11.87 16.59 -20.12
N GLY A 155 12.59 15.69 -20.81
CA GLY A 155 12.18 15.06 -22.07
C GLY A 155 11.62 13.65 -21.95
N LEU A 156 11.81 12.96 -20.83
CA LEU A 156 11.31 11.60 -20.65
C LEU A 156 9.78 11.62 -20.44
N GLY A 157 9.04 11.32 -21.51
CA GLY A 157 7.58 11.23 -21.49
C GLY A 157 6.88 12.52 -21.90
N ILE A 158 7.07 12.97 -23.15
CA ILE A 158 6.12 13.85 -23.83
C ILE A 158 4.83 13.05 -24.11
N VAL A 159 4.16 12.65 -23.05
CA VAL A 159 2.79 12.16 -23.09
C VAL A 159 1.92 13.41 -23.09
N GLN A 160 1.29 13.69 -24.24
CA GLN A 160 0.32 14.78 -24.34
C GLN A 160 -1.04 14.27 -23.88
N PHE A 161 -1.32 14.45 -22.60
CA PHE A 161 -2.69 14.40 -22.10
C PHE A 161 -3.45 15.65 -22.59
N SER A 162 -4.77 15.54 -22.79
CA SER A 162 -5.60 16.73 -22.65
C SER A 162 -5.59 17.14 -21.18
N ASP A 163 -5.67 18.45 -20.92
CA ASP A 163 -5.67 18.98 -19.55
C ASP A 163 -6.80 18.38 -18.71
N ASP A 164 -7.96 18.09 -19.32
CA ASP A 164 -9.11 17.45 -18.68
C ASP A 164 -8.80 16.05 -18.14
N ILE A 165 -8.05 15.23 -18.90
CA ILE A 165 -7.68 13.88 -18.48
C ILE A 165 -6.65 13.96 -17.35
N ASN A 166 -5.66 14.85 -17.45
CA ASN A 166 -4.68 15.03 -16.39
C ASN A 166 -5.38 15.47 -15.09
N LEU A 167 -6.33 16.41 -15.16
CA LEU A 167 -7.11 16.86 -14.02
C LEU A 167 -7.94 15.72 -13.40
N LEU A 168 -8.58 14.88 -14.24
CA LEU A 168 -9.35 13.73 -13.76
C LEU A 168 -8.47 12.72 -13.00
N PHE A 169 -7.31 12.36 -13.56
CA PHE A 169 -6.37 11.47 -12.88
C PHE A 169 -5.81 12.09 -11.61
N PHE A 170 -5.51 13.39 -11.62
CA PHE A 170 -5.01 14.12 -10.46
C PHE A 170 -6.03 14.10 -9.32
N ALA A 171 -7.29 14.42 -9.62
CA ALA A 171 -8.39 14.38 -8.66
C ALA A 171 -8.61 12.96 -8.13
N THR A 172 -8.58 11.95 -9.01
CA THR A 172 -8.81 10.55 -8.61
C THR A 172 -7.67 10.00 -7.76
N ASN A 173 -6.41 10.25 -8.11
CA ASN A 173 -5.25 9.85 -7.31
C ASN A 173 -5.26 10.53 -5.94
N SER A 174 -5.56 11.83 -5.90
CA SER A 174 -5.65 12.60 -4.65
C SER A 174 -6.76 12.06 -3.74
N ALA A 175 -7.95 11.78 -4.30
CA ALA A 175 -9.06 11.20 -3.56
C ALA A 175 -8.74 9.79 -3.05
N ALA A 176 -8.13 8.94 -3.88
CA ALA A 176 -7.76 7.58 -3.51
C ALA A 176 -6.74 7.55 -2.36
N ILE A 177 -5.69 8.37 -2.45
CA ILE A 177 -4.65 8.46 -1.41
C ILE A 177 -5.25 9.02 -0.11
N SER A 178 -6.08 10.06 -0.20
CA SER A 178 -6.77 10.63 0.96
C SER A 178 -7.68 9.62 1.64
N ALA A 179 -8.43 8.84 0.86
CA ALA A 179 -9.30 7.79 1.39
C ALA A 179 -8.48 6.73 2.13
N VAL A 180 -7.35 6.28 1.57
CA VAL A 180 -6.48 5.31 2.27
C VAL A 180 -5.99 5.89 3.59
N PHE A 181 -5.50 7.12 3.61
CA PHE A 181 -5.07 7.76 4.86
C PHE A 181 -6.20 7.87 5.89
N TYR A 182 -7.40 8.29 5.45
CA TYR A 182 -8.57 8.38 6.31
C TYR A 182 -8.90 7.02 6.94
N PHE A 183 -9.02 5.96 6.14
CA PHE A 183 -9.37 4.63 6.65
C PHE A 183 -8.28 4.05 7.55
N VAL A 184 -7.01 4.34 7.28
CA VAL A 184 -5.91 3.94 8.16
C VAL A 184 -6.02 4.63 9.51
N ILE A 185 -6.23 5.95 9.54
CA ILE A 185 -6.41 6.70 10.79
C ILE A 185 -7.65 6.21 11.53
N GLU A 186 -8.77 6.04 10.83
CA GLU A 186 -10.02 5.53 11.39
C GLU A 186 -9.81 4.14 12.03
N PHE A 187 -9.10 3.25 11.34
CA PHE A 187 -8.74 1.93 11.87
C PHE A 187 -7.89 2.05 13.14
N PHE A 188 -6.86 2.90 13.14
CA PHE A 188 -6.01 3.13 14.31
C PHE A 188 -6.79 3.70 15.49
N LEU A 189 -7.71 4.63 15.25
CA LEU A 189 -8.56 5.21 16.30
C LEU A 189 -9.47 4.14 16.91
N LYS A 190 -10.13 3.32 16.08
CA LYS A 190 -10.97 2.21 16.54
C LYS A 190 -10.18 1.18 17.36
N GLU A 191 -8.96 0.83 16.94
CA GLU A 191 -8.09 -0.06 17.71
C GLU A 191 -7.64 0.56 19.03
N LYS A 192 -7.25 1.85 19.01
CA LYS A 192 -6.87 2.56 20.24
C LYS A 192 -8.01 2.55 21.26
N ASP A 193 -9.23 2.84 20.83
CA ASP A 193 -10.39 2.88 21.73
C ASP A 193 -10.69 1.49 22.32
N ARG A 194 -10.59 0.43 21.49
CA ARG A 194 -10.71 -0.97 21.95
C ARG A 194 -9.68 -1.30 23.04
N PHE A 195 -8.41 -0.94 22.83
CA PHE A 195 -7.36 -1.14 23.83
C PHE A 195 -7.62 -0.36 25.12
N GLN A 196 -8.08 0.89 25.03
CA GLN A 196 -8.41 1.69 26.21
C GLN A 196 -9.57 1.10 27.01
N HIS A 197 -10.61 0.59 26.35
CA HIS A 197 -11.72 -0.09 27.02
C HIS A 197 -11.26 -1.36 27.74
N MET A 198 -10.45 -2.20 27.09
CA MET A 198 -9.91 -3.42 27.71
C MET A 198 -9.06 -3.12 28.96
N LEU A 199 -8.22 -2.06 28.91
CA LEU A 199 -7.44 -1.64 30.07
C LEU A 199 -8.33 -1.16 31.22
N HIS A 200 -9.40 -0.42 30.91
CA HIS A 200 -10.35 0.06 31.92
C HIS A 200 -11.11 -1.08 32.61
N ASP A 201 -11.57 -2.07 31.83
CA ASP A 201 -12.27 -3.24 32.36
C ASP A 201 -11.32 -4.11 33.19
N ARG A 202 -10.08 -4.33 32.73
CA ARG A 202 -9.08 -5.09 33.49
C ARG A 202 -8.69 -4.41 34.79
N ASN A 203 -8.55 -3.08 34.78
CA ASN A 203 -8.28 -2.31 36.00
C ASN A 203 -9.43 -2.43 37.01
N LYS A 204 -10.69 -2.41 36.56
CA LYS A 204 -11.85 -2.65 37.43
C LYS A 204 -11.82 -4.04 38.06
N GLU A 205 -11.58 -5.09 37.27
CA GLU A 205 -11.47 -6.46 37.78
C GLU A 205 -10.38 -6.61 38.85
N VAL A 206 -9.21 -5.98 38.65
CA VAL A 206 -8.11 -6.01 39.62
C VAL A 206 -8.49 -5.29 40.91
N LEU A 207 -9.15 -4.13 40.82
CA LEU A 207 -9.63 -3.39 41.99
C LEU A 207 -10.70 -4.15 42.77
N GLU A 208 -11.59 -4.88 42.09
CA GLU A 208 -12.58 -5.74 42.73
C GLU A 208 -11.93 -6.94 43.43
N LYS A 209 -10.93 -7.57 42.82
CA LYS A 209 -10.18 -8.67 43.45
C LYS A 209 -9.32 -8.24 44.64
N THR A 210 -8.91 -6.98 44.70
CA THR A 210 -8.10 -6.45 45.83
C THR A 210 -8.98 -6.05 47.02
N LYS A 211 -10.29 -5.90 46.81
CA LYS A 211 -11.26 -5.57 47.86
C LYS A 211 -11.88 -6.79 48.56
N ASN A 212 -11.73 -7.98 47.98
CA ASN A 212 -12.15 -9.27 48.55
C ASN A 212 -10.95 -10.01 49.16
#